data_AF-A0A3B9LGM3-F1
#
_entry.id   AF-A0A3B9LGM3-F1
#
_cell.length_a   1.000
_cell.length_b   1.000
_cell.length_c   1.000
_cell.angle_alpha   90.00
_cell.angle_beta   90.00
_cell.angle_gamma   90.00
#
_symmetry.space_group_name_H-M   'P 1'
#
loop_
_entity.id
_entity.type
_entity.pdbx_description
1 polymer ?
#
loop_
_entity_poly.entity_id
_entity_poly.type
_entity_poly.pdbx_seq_one_letter_code
_entity_poly.pdbx_strand_id
1 'polypeptide(L)'
;MKQTSALRKFLIAIFIAVIVCDPICNAKAQDWAKERLNKSPRHGEWVDIKSGDRTIKAFVVYPESKKKTPVVLVIHEIFGLTDWVRGLCDQLAENGVIAIAPDLLSGQTFSDIDGARK
;
A
#
# COMPACT_ATOMS: atom_id res chain seq x y z
N MET A 1 -27.14 28.20 -43.62
CA MET A 1 -26.75 26.91 -43.00
C MET A 1 -25.30 26.94 -42.53
N LYS A 2 -25.02 27.31 -41.26
CA LYS A 2 -23.66 27.33 -40.67
C LYS A 2 -23.60 26.66 -39.28
N GLN A 3 -24.58 25.80 -38.96
CA GLN A 3 -24.79 25.27 -37.60
C GLN A 3 -24.63 23.74 -37.53
N THR A 4 -23.62 23.16 -38.20
CA THR A 4 -23.34 21.71 -38.15
C THR A 4 -21.92 21.37 -37.70
N SER A 5 -20.98 22.32 -37.72
CA SER A 5 -19.59 22.07 -37.34
C SER A 5 -19.35 22.13 -35.82
N ALA A 6 -20.07 23.02 -35.11
CA ALA A 6 -19.93 23.17 -33.66
C ALA A 6 -20.39 21.92 -32.91
N LEU A 7 -21.52 21.32 -33.32
CA LEU A 7 -22.08 20.12 -32.70
C LEU A 7 -21.21 18.87 -32.92
N ARG A 8 -20.63 18.71 -34.12
CA ARG A 8 -19.66 17.63 -34.40
C ARG A 8 -18.35 17.78 -33.60
N LYS A 9 -17.85 19.01 -33.46
CA LYS A 9 -16.65 19.29 -32.64
C LYS A 9 -16.91 19.04 -31.16
N PHE A 10 -18.12 19.36 -30.67
CA PHE A 10 -18.52 19.10 -29.29
C PHE A 10 -18.68 17.60 -29.00
N LEU A 11 -19.27 16.85 -29.94
CA LEU A 11 -19.43 15.40 -29.81
C LEU A 11 -18.10 14.63 -29.87
N ILE A 12 -17.14 15.07 -30.69
CA ILE A 12 -15.79 14.47 -30.72
C ILE A 12 -15.00 14.81 -29.44
N ALA A 13 -15.14 16.03 -28.91
CA ALA A 13 -14.48 16.44 -27.67
C ALA A 13 -14.99 15.66 -26.44
N ILE A 14 -16.30 15.37 -26.39
CA ILE A 14 -16.88 14.53 -25.33
C ILE A 14 -16.41 13.07 -25.45
N PHE A 15 -16.28 12.54 -26.67
CA PHE A 15 -15.79 11.18 -26.88
C PHE A 15 -14.32 10.99 -26.47
N ILE A 16 -13.48 12.01 -26.68
CA ILE A 16 -12.07 12.01 -26.22
C ILE A 16 -11.97 12.16 -24.70
N ALA A 17 -12.85 12.95 -24.07
CA ALA A 17 -12.86 13.12 -22.62
C ALA A 17 -13.28 11.85 -21.86
N VAL A 18 -14.17 11.03 -22.44
CA VAL A 18 -14.60 9.76 -21.84
C VAL A 18 -13.52 8.67 -21.94
N ILE A 19 -12.76 8.62 -23.05
CA ILE A 19 -11.72 7.58 -23.26
C ILE A 19 -10.48 7.77 -22.37
N VAL A 20 -10.21 8.99 -21.88
CA VAL A 20 -9.04 9.28 -21.03
C VAL A 20 -9.34 9.14 -19.53
N CYS A 21 -10.61 8.99 -19.13
CA CYS A 21 -11.00 8.94 -17.72
C CYS A 21 -10.82 7.55 -17.07
N ASP A 22 -10.80 6.46 -17.85
CA ASP A 22 -10.87 5.10 -17.30
C ASP A 22 -9.54 4.39 -16.94
N PRO A 23 -8.35 4.62 -17.54
CA PRO A 23 -7.18 3.80 -17.20
C PRO A 23 -6.33 4.31 -16.03
N ILE A 24 -6.60 5.50 -15.48
CA ILE A 24 -5.72 6.12 -14.46
C ILE A 24 -6.10 5.68 -13.03
N CYS A 25 -7.30 5.15 -12.82
CA CYS A 25 -7.81 4.83 -11.48
C CYS A 25 -7.31 3.49 -10.92
N ASN A 26 -6.89 2.53 -11.76
CA ASN A 26 -6.55 1.18 -11.29
C ASN A 26 -5.11 0.99 -10.76
N ALA A 27 -4.18 1.90 -11.05
CA ALA A 27 -2.76 1.76 -10.65
C ALA A 27 -2.41 2.50 -9.33
N LYS A 28 -3.40 3.05 -8.62
CA LYS A 28 -3.20 4.08 -7.57
C LYS A 28 -3.72 3.70 -6.18
N ALA A 29 -3.97 2.42 -5.90
CA ALA A 29 -4.68 2.03 -4.66
C ALA A 29 -3.91 2.35 -3.35
N GLN A 30 -2.58 2.52 -3.37
CA GLN A 30 -1.75 2.63 -2.16
C GLN A 30 -0.74 3.79 -2.14
N ASP A 31 -0.84 4.76 -3.05
CA ASP A 31 0.09 5.90 -3.09
C ASP A 31 0.11 6.70 -1.79
N TRP A 32 -1.06 6.86 -1.16
CA TRP A 32 -1.21 7.55 0.12
C TRP A 32 -0.50 6.81 1.27
N ALA A 33 -0.47 5.47 1.23
CA ALA A 33 0.19 4.65 2.25
C ALA A 33 1.72 4.79 2.13
N LYS A 34 2.22 4.75 0.89
CA LYS A 34 3.62 5.01 0.59
C LYS A 34 4.04 6.42 0.98
N GLU A 35 3.20 7.42 0.70
CA GLU A 35 3.45 8.80 1.11
C GLU A 35 3.51 8.95 2.63
N ARG A 36 2.60 8.31 3.37
CA ARG A 36 2.65 8.28 4.83
C ARG A 36 3.97 7.70 5.33
N LEU A 37 4.37 6.54 4.79
CA LEU A 37 5.63 5.90 5.18
C LEU A 37 6.83 6.81 4.94
N ASN A 38 6.89 7.48 3.79
CA ASN A 38 7.97 8.42 3.47
C ASN A 38 8.02 9.64 4.41
N LYS A 39 6.88 10.04 4.97
CA LYS A 39 6.78 11.17 5.90
C LYS A 39 6.87 10.75 7.37
N SER A 40 6.87 9.46 7.65
CA SER A 40 6.88 8.99 9.03
C SER A 40 8.22 9.31 9.70
N PRO A 41 8.21 9.82 10.94
CA PRO A 41 9.43 9.98 11.73
C PRO A 41 9.86 8.68 12.43
N ARG A 42 8.98 7.66 12.48
CA ARG A 42 9.22 6.42 13.22
C ARG A 42 10.23 5.54 12.50
N HIS A 43 11.08 4.89 13.29
CA HIS A 43 12.07 3.96 12.77
C HIS A 43 11.40 2.65 12.33
N GLY A 44 11.48 2.36 11.04
CA GLY A 44 11.12 1.07 10.46
C GLY A 44 12.35 0.33 9.93
N GLU A 45 12.44 -0.97 10.16
CA GLU A 45 13.54 -1.80 9.68
C GLU A 45 13.06 -3.18 9.19
N TRP A 46 13.86 -3.81 8.33
CA TRP A 46 13.67 -5.19 7.92
C TRP A 46 14.55 -6.11 8.75
N VAL A 47 13.95 -7.13 9.36
CA VAL A 47 14.62 -8.13 10.19
C VAL A 47 14.40 -9.51 9.61
N ASP A 48 15.45 -10.32 9.59
CA ASP A 48 15.36 -11.74 9.24
C ASP A 48 15.11 -12.58 10.50
N ILE A 49 13.99 -13.28 10.54
CA ILE A 49 13.59 -14.17 11.63
C ILE A 49 13.81 -15.62 11.20
N LYS A 50 14.62 -16.37 11.97
CA LYS A 50 14.80 -17.81 11.75
C LYS A 50 13.60 -18.59 12.31
N SER A 51 13.02 -19.47 11.50
CA SER A 51 11.89 -20.33 11.86
C SER A 51 12.10 -21.71 11.24
N GLY A 52 12.68 -22.62 12.02
CA GLY A 52 13.19 -23.91 11.51
C GLY A 52 14.21 -23.69 10.40
N ASP A 53 14.01 -24.39 9.28
CA ASP A 53 14.88 -24.28 8.09
C ASP A 53 14.58 -23.05 7.21
N ARG A 54 13.59 -22.23 7.60
CA ARG A 54 13.16 -21.05 6.82
C ARG A 54 13.61 -19.77 7.49
N THR A 55 13.85 -18.75 6.66
CA THR A 55 14.06 -17.38 7.12
C THR A 55 12.85 -16.56 6.68
N ILE A 56 12.15 -15.96 7.64
CA ILE A 56 10.99 -15.10 7.41
C ILE A 56 11.48 -13.66 7.53
N LYS A 57 11.29 -12.85 6.49
CA LYS A 57 11.52 -11.41 6.59
C LYS A 57 10.38 -10.78 7.38
N ALA A 58 10.67 -9.81 8.24
CA ALA A 58 9.65 -9.06 8.95
C ALA A 58 9.99 -7.58 8.92
N PHE A 59 8.98 -6.74 8.72
CA PHE A 59 9.10 -5.30 8.88
C PHE A 59 8.73 -4.93 10.31
N VAL A 60 9.64 -4.26 11.02
CA VAL A 60 9.47 -3.86 12.41
C VAL A 60 9.41 -2.34 12.48
N VAL A 61 8.42 -1.79 13.17
CA VAL A 61 8.29 -0.35 13.40
C VAL A 61 8.25 -0.06 14.90
N TYR A 62 9.08 0.89 15.32
CA TYR A 62 9.23 1.28 16.71
C TYR A 62 8.50 2.59 17.01
N PRO A 63 7.91 2.74 18.21
CA PRO A 63 7.39 4.02 18.66
C PRO A 63 8.56 4.98 18.96
N GLU A 64 8.30 6.29 18.93
CA GLU A 64 9.29 7.32 19.30
C GLU A 64 9.46 7.44 20.83
N SER A 65 9.78 6.33 21.49
CA SER A 65 9.96 6.26 22.93
C SER A 65 11.02 5.24 23.32
N LYS A 66 11.77 5.52 24.39
CA LYS A 66 12.73 4.58 25.00
C LYS A 66 12.09 3.68 26.06
N LYS A 67 10.79 3.83 26.32
CA LYS A 67 10.08 3.03 27.33
C LYS A 67 9.91 1.59 26.82
N LYS A 68 9.95 0.62 27.73
CA LYS A 68 9.47 -0.72 27.43
C LYS A 68 7.99 -0.64 27.09
N THR A 69 7.60 -1.24 25.97
CA THR A 69 6.24 -1.17 25.44
C THR A 69 5.79 -2.56 24.95
N PRO A 70 4.47 -2.86 24.93
CA PRO A 70 3.96 -4.05 24.26
C PRO A 70 4.34 -4.13 22.78
N VAL A 71 4.33 -5.37 22.28
CA VAL A 71 4.57 -5.72 20.89
C VAL A 71 3.26 -6.22 20.28
N VAL A 72 2.95 -5.76 19.07
CA VAL A 72 1.81 -6.21 18.26
C VAL A 72 2.33 -6.91 17.01
N LEU A 73 1.89 -8.14 16.79
CA LEU A 73 2.13 -8.88 15.56
C LEU A 73 1.00 -8.58 14.55
N VAL A 74 1.36 -8.07 13.38
CA VAL A 74 0.44 -7.71 12.31
C VAL A 74 0.55 -8.76 11.20
N ILE A 75 -0.55 -9.45 10.93
CA ILE A 75 -0.63 -10.42 9.83
C ILE A 75 -1.29 -9.74 8.65
N HIS A 76 -0.58 -9.67 7.53
CA HIS A 76 -1.13 -9.10 6.30
C HIS A 76 -2.21 -10.02 5.71
N GLU A 77 -3.10 -9.44 4.91
CA GLU A 77 -4.13 -10.19 4.18
C GLU A 77 -3.57 -10.87 2.92
N ILE A 78 -4.47 -11.39 2.06
CA ILE A 78 -4.12 -12.15 0.85
C ILE A 78 -3.26 -11.35 -0.15
N PHE A 79 -3.26 -10.01 -0.08
CA PHE A 79 -2.44 -9.15 -0.94
C PHE A 79 -0.96 -9.07 -0.54
N GLY A 80 -0.54 -9.70 0.56
CA GLY A 80 0.85 -9.69 1.03
C GLY A 80 1.23 -8.46 1.86
N LEU A 81 2.54 -8.33 2.16
CA LEU A 81 3.08 -7.23 2.98
C LEU A 81 3.23 -5.93 2.16
N THR A 82 2.12 -5.24 1.94
CA THR A 82 2.06 -4.02 1.13
C THR A 82 2.50 -2.75 1.87
N ASP A 83 2.63 -1.63 1.13
CA ASP A 83 2.80 -0.29 1.72
C ASP A 83 1.67 0.04 2.72
N TRP A 84 0.45 -0.44 2.46
CA TRP A 84 -0.67 -0.30 3.38
C TRP A 84 -0.40 -0.92 4.75
N VAL A 85 0.00 -2.20 4.77
CA VAL A 85 0.26 -2.94 6.01
C VAL A 85 1.42 -2.32 6.77
N ARG A 86 2.46 -1.88 6.06
CA ARG A 86 3.57 -1.13 6.69
C ARG A 86 3.08 0.21 7.26
N GLY A 87 2.20 0.92 6.57
CA GLY A 87 1.54 2.13 7.07
C GLY A 87 0.65 1.89 8.30
N LEU A 88 -0.01 0.73 8.38
CA LEU A 88 -0.73 0.29 9.58
C LEU A 88 0.23 0.05 10.75
N CYS A 89 1.36 -0.62 10.52
CA CYS A 89 2.39 -0.82 11.55
C CYS A 89 2.91 0.52 12.08
N ASP A 90 3.10 1.48 11.17
CA ASP A 90 3.46 2.85 11.51
C ASP A 90 2.41 3.55 12.40
N GLN A 91 1.12 3.40 12.10
CA GLN A 91 0.03 3.91 12.96
C GLN A 91 -0.01 3.23 14.33
N LEU A 92 0.23 1.92 14.40
CA LEU A 92 0.31 1.22 15.67
C LEU A 92 1.49 1.75 16.50
N ALA A 93 2.64 1.94 15.87
CA ALA A 93 3.81 2.52 16.52
C ALA A 93 3.60 3.96 16.99
N GLU A 94 2.83 4.77 16.26
CA GLU A 94 2.38 6.08 16.70
C GLU A 94 1.54 6.01 17.99
N ASN A 95 0.77 4.94 18.18
CA ASN A 95 0.00 4.66 19.39
C ASN A 95 0.84 4.01 20.51
N GLY A 96 2.16 3.97 20.34
CA GLY A 96 3.10 3.65 21.40
C GLY A 96 3.52 2.19 21.49
N VAL A 97 3.12 1.30 20.58
CA VAL A 97 3.51 -0.13 20.59
C VAL A 97 4.65 -0.40 19.60
N ILE A 98 5.37 -1.51 19.76
CA ILE A 98 6.24 -2.00 18.66
C ILE A 98 5.37 -2.85 17.73
N ALA A 99 5.35 -2.55 16.44
CA ALA A 99 4.59 -3.31 15.46
C ALA A 99 5.53 -4.18 14.61
N ILE A 100 5.21 -5.46 14.47
CA ILE A 100 5.99 -6.43 13.68
C ILE A 100 5.07 -7.03 12.61
N ALA A 101 5.43 -6.90 11.34
CA ALA A 101 4.72 -7.53 10.24
C ALA A 101 5.62 -8.55 9.51
N PRO A 102 5.45 -9.85 9.75
CA PRO A 102 6.11 -10.89 8.99
C PRO A 102 5.62 -10.91 7.54
N ASP A 103 6.55 -11.09 6.61
CA ASP A 103 6.29 -11.33 5.20
C ASP A 103 6.05 -12.82 4.97
N LEU A 104 4.78 -13.21 5.00
CA LEU A 104 4.37 -14.61 4.85
C LEU A 104 4.26 -15.04 3.38
N LEU A 105 4.33 -14.10 2.43
CA LEU A 105 4.32 -14.39 0.99
C LEU A 105 5.67 -14.18 0.31
N SER A 106 6.76 -14.08 1.09
CA SER A 106 8.13 -14.02 0.57
C SER A 106 8.34 -12.90 -0.47
N GLY A 107 7.78 -11.71 -0.18
CA GLY A 107 7.92 -10.50 -0.98
C GLY A 107 6.88 -10.34 -2.07
N GLN A 108 6.01 -11.33 -2.27
CA GLN A 108 4.91 -11.23 -3.21
C GLN A 108 3.84 -10.27 -2.67
N THR A 109 3.43 -9.34 -3.52
CA THR A 109 2.32 -8.43 -3.25
C THR A 109 1.42 -8.34 -4.47
N PHE A 110 0.12 -8.12 -4.23
CA PHE A 110 -0.89 -8.13 -5.28
C PHE A 110 -1.71 -6.84 -5.26
N SER A 111 -1.99 -6.27 -6.43
CA SER A 111 -2.76 -5.04 -6.60
C SER A 111 -4.26 -5.25 -6.76
N ASP A 112 -4.65 -6.48 -7.09
CA ASP A 112 -6.01 -6.86 -7.42
C ASP A 112 -6.30 -8.28 -6.97
N ILE A 113 -7.60 -8.58 -6.87
CA ILE A 113 -8.11 -9.84 -6.34
C ILE A 113 -7.79 -11.02 -7.26
N ASP A 114 -7.66 -10.81 -8.57
CA ASP A 114 -7.39 -11.89 -9.52
C ASP A 114 -5.94 -12.34 -9.45
N GLY A 115 -5.01 -11.41 -9.19
CA GLY A 115 -3.63 -11.72 -8.85
C GLY A 115 -3.52 -12.46 -7.53
N ALA A 116 -4.23 -11.99 -6.50
CA ALA A 116 -4.14 -12.54 -5.14
C ALA A 116 -4.74 -13.95 -4.98
N ARG A 117 -5.64 -14.36 -5.88
CA ARG A 117 -6.31 -15.68 -5.82
C ARG A 117 -5.56 -16.82 -6.50
N LYS A 118 -4.54 -16.52 -7.30
CA LYS A 118 -3.77 -17.52 -8.05
C LYS A 118 -2.70 -18.16 -7.18
#